data_AF-A0A1V9Y1Y7-F1
#
_entry.id   AF-A0A1V9Y1Y7-F1
#
_cell.length_a   1.000
_cell.length_b   1.000
_cell.length_c   1.000
_cell.angle_alpha   90.00
_cell.angle_beta   90.00
_cell.angle_gamma   90.00
#
_symmetry.space_group_name_H-M   'P 1'
#
loop_
_entity.id
_entity.type
_entity.pdbx_description
1 polymer ?
#
loop_
_entity_poly.entity_id
_entity_poly.type
_entity_poly.pdbx_seq_one_letter_code
_entity_poly.pdbx_strand_id
1 'polypeptide(L)'
;VPINTSANSSLTFAMSKDTFRTACLECGFVRRDRFSYTYIPTLEGTSLSVGYINEKDMSLSELGTSFTRLGAVSFSWPYIIDYITYAHPVPRRRESYAAMLWPFSIPTWTVLMATLISCSVFVHLFGGPMMPGKGKDVPDFWLLLALLFRQTTQSYGEYSRLSYRFFILGWAVFVFYISNLYCSSLLSLLSMPLFEPEITSLNQLYTGIKQGRFRCGTQTSTTIYDILQ
;
A
#
# COMPACT_ATOMS: atom_id res chain seq x y z
N VAL A 1 5.71 -21.00 22.68
CA VAL A 1 5.66 -22.46 22.50
C VAL A 1 7.05 -22.90 22.06
N PRO A 2 7.86 -23.56 22.90
CA PRO A 2 9.16 -24.04 22.47
C PRO A 2 9.00 -25.42 21.85
N ILE A 3 9.53 -25.62 20.64
CA ILE A 3 9.69 -26.95 20.06
C ILE A 3 11.19 -27.26 20.13
N ASN A 4 11.45 -28.28 20.94
CA ASN A 4 12.71 -28.94 21.12
C ASN A 4 12.81 -30.02 20.04
N THR A 5 13.82 -29.97 19.17
CA THR A 5 14.23 -31.16 18.39
C THR A 5 15.74 -31.14 18.20
N SER A 6 16.37 -31.89 19.09
CA SER A 6 17.67 -32.53 18.93
C SER A 6 17.70 -33.41 17.67
N ALA A 7 18.67 -33.18 16.80
CA ALA A 7 19.20 -34.21 15.90
C ALA A 7 20.67 -33.88 15.61
N ASN A 8 21.54 -34.36 16.50
CA ASN A 8 22.96 -34.49 16.24
C ASN A 8 23.15 -35.53 15.13
N SER A 9 23.53 -35.09 13.94
CA SER A 9 24.22 -35.92 12.96
C SER A 9 25.52 -35.21 12.58
N SER A 10 26.55 -35.45 13.36
CA SER A 10 27.94 -35.12 13.04
C SER A 10 28.39 -35.99 11.85
N LEU A 11 28.13 -35.53 10.64
CA LEU A 11 28.80 -35.98 9.43
C LEU A 11 30.15 -35.27 9.36
N THR A 12 31.15 -35.83 10.03
CA THR A 12 32.55 -35.49 9.83
C THR A 12 32.96 -35.94 8.42
N PHE A 13 32.74 -35.07 7.45
CA PHE A 13 33.38 -35.22 6.14
C PHE A 13 34.86 -34.92 6.33
N ALA A 14 35.69 -35.97 6.26
CA ALA A 14 37.13 -35.81 6.16
C ALA A 14 37.43 -35.00 4.90
N MET A 15 37.78 -33.72 5.09
CA MET A 15 38.18 -32.81 4.02
C MET A 15 39.51 -33.30 3.45
N SER A 16 39.45 -33.99 2.31
CA SER A 16 40.59 -34.10 1.40
C SER A 16 41.04 -32.70 1.02
N LYS A 17 42.36 -32.45 1.05
CA LYS A 17 43.04 -31.19 0.66
C LYS A 17 42.92 -30.92 -0.85
N ASP A 18 41.71 -30.99 -1.40
CA ASP A 18 41.48 -30.67 -2.80
C ASP A 18 41.27 -29.16 -2.95
N THR A 19 42.12 -28.59 -3.78
CA THR A 19 42.38 -27.17 -3.94
C THR A 19 41.23 -26.49 -4.68
N PHE A 20 40.35 -25.82 -3.95
CA PHE A 20 39.36 -24.91 -4.54
C PHE A 20 40.07 -23.67 -5.11
N ARG A 21 39.85 -23.37 -6.40
CA ARG A 21 40.60 -22.30 -7.09
C ARG A 21 40.01 -20.91 -6.92
N THR A 22 38.71 -20.77 -6.69
CA THR A 22 38.03 -19.47 -6.50
C THR A 22 36.67 -19.68 -5.81
N ALA A 23 36.38 -18.86 -4.79
CA ALA A 23 35.09 -18.85 -4.10
C ALA A 23 34.51 -17.43 -4.14
N CYS A 24 33.25 -17.31 -4.56
CA CYS A 24 32.46 -16.08 -4.42
C CYS A 24 31.86 -16.07 -3.02
N LEU A 25 32.43 -15.27 -2.13
CA LEU A 25 32.04 -15.22 -0.72
C LEU A 25 30.67 -14.56 -0.50
N GLU A 26 30.21 -13.71 -1.41
CA GLU A 26 28.89 -13.07 -1.33
C GLU A 26 27.74 -13.98 -1.77
N CYS A 27 28.00 -14.88 -2.72
CA CYS A 27 26.97 -15.66 -3.40
C CYS A 27 26.96 -17.16 -3.06
N GLY A 28 27.92 -17.64 -2.28
CA GLY A 28 27.99 -19.05 -1.85
C GLY A 28 28.36 -20.04 -2.97
N PHE A 29 28.82 -19.55 -4.11
CA PHE A 29 29.24 -20.38 -5.24
C PHE A 29 30.74 -20.66 -5.19
N VAL A 30 31.07 -21.95 -5.16
CA VAL A 30 32.45 -22.44 -5.21
C VAL A 30 32.71 -23.05 -6.57
N ARG A 31 33.77 -22.58 -7.24
CA ARG A 31 34.18 -23.08 -8.56
C ARG A 31 35.14 -24.25 -8.38
N ARG A 32 34.67 -25.46 -8.68
CA ARG A 32 35.49 -26.69 -8.62
C ARG A 32 36.30 -26.90 -9.91
N ASP A 33 35.74 -26.53 -11.07
CA ASP A 33 36.40 -26.69 -12.37
C ASP A 33 35.96 -25.64 -13.41
N ARG A 34 36.53 -25.62 -14.62
CA ARG A 34 36.24 -24.57 -15.64
C ARG A 34 34.74 -24.42 -15.96
N PHE A 35 33.93 -25.48 -15.80
CA PHE A 35 32.53 -25.52 -16.24
C PHE A 35 31.51 -26.02 -15.18
N SER A 36 31.91 -26.28 -13.92
CA SER A 36 30.96 -26.73 -12.89
C SER A 36 30.89 -25.77 -11.69
N TYR A 37 29.68 -25.32 -11.38
CA TYR A 37 29.38 -24.53 -10.19
C TYR A 37 28.55 -25.38 -9.22
N THR A 38 28.97 -25.40 -7.97
CA THR A 38 28.21 -26.05 -6.89
C THR A 38 27.81 -24.96 -5.88
N TYR A 39 26.50 -24.82 -5.68
CA TYR A 39 25.92 -23.96 -4.66
C TYR A 39 26.03 -24.67 -3.31
N ILE A 40 26.71 -24.04 -2.35
CA ILE A 40 26.79 -24.56 -0.98
C ILE A 40 25.83 -23.72 -0.13
N PRO A 41 24.71 -24.29 0.36
CA PRO A 41 23.84 -23.56 1.25
C PRO A 41 24.59 -23.35 2.56
N THR A 42 24.93 -22.10 2.84
CA THR A 42 25.34 -21.60 4.16
C THR A 42 26.33 -22.51 4.89
N LEU A 43 27.62 -22.30 4.64
CA LEU A 43 28.65 -22.72 5.59
C LEU A 43 28.40 -21.97 6.90
N GLU A 44 27.84 -22.65 7.90
CA GLU A 44 27.91 -22.23 9.30
C GLU A 44 29.39 -21.94 9.62
N GLY A 45 29.76 -20.67 9.69
CA GLY A 45 31.12 -20.24 9.98
C GLY A 45 31.87 -19.53 8.86
N THR A 46 31.31 -19.37 7.65
CA THR A 46 31.89 -18.42 6.66
C THR A 46 31.02 -17.18 6.55
N SER A 47 31.18 -16.29 7.53
CA SER A 47 31.23 -14.88 7.18
C SER A 47 32.35 -14.68 6.14
N LEU A 48 32.41 -13.53 5.48
CA LEU A 48 33.66 -13.05 4.91
C LEU A 48 34.60 -12.87 6.12
N SER A 49 35.20 -13.97 6.58
CA SER A 49 36.32 -13.93 7.48
C SER A 49 37.33 -13.14 6.68
N VAL A 50 37.64 -11.94 7.16
CA VAL A 50 38.98 -11.39 6.96
C VAL A 50 39.87 -12.55 7.39
N GLY A 51 40.30 -13.37 6.41
CA GLY A 51 41.19 -14.47 6.67
C GLY A 51 42.40 -13.85 7.36
N TYR A 52 42.96 -14.56 8.35
CA TYR A 52 44.20 -14.11 8.96
C TYR A 52 45.15 -13.68 7.84
N ILE A 53 45.59 -12.42 7.91
CA ILE A 53 46.37 -11.70 6.89
C ILE A 53 47.63 -12.48 6.47
N ASN A 54 48.02 -13.48 7.27
CA ASN A 54 49.15 -14.36 7.04
C ASN A 54 49.03 -15.29 5.82
N GLU A 55 47.86 -15.44 5.17
CA GLU A 55 47.73 -16.31 3.98
C GLU A 55 47.37 -15.58 2.67
N LYS A 56 47.04 -14.28 2.71
CA LYS A 56 46.61 -13.53 1.52
C LYS A 56 47.08 -12.07 1.58
N ASP A 57 47.81 -11.64 0.54
CA ASP A 57 48.40 -10.29 0.47
C ASP A 57 47.41 -9.20 0.04
N MET A 58 46.32 -9.56 -0.63
CA MET A 58 45.31 -8.62 -1.13
C MET A 58 43.95 -9.29 -1.29
N SER A 59 42.88 -8.57 -0.92
CA SER A 59 41.49 -8.95 -1.20
C SER A 59 40.82 -7.88 -2.04
N LEU A 60 40.14 -8.28 -3.10
CA LEU A 60 39.29 -7.42 -3.94
C LEU A 60 37.84 -7.90 -3.77
N SER A 61 37.09 -7.21 -2.92
CA SER A 61 35.66 -7.48 -2.70
C SER A 61 34.96 -6.21 -2.22
N GLU A 62 33.63 -6.22 -2.22
CA GLU A 62 32.83 -5.13 -1.67
C GLU A 62 32.87 -5.18 -0.13
N LEU A 63 33.94 -4.64 0.43
CA LEU A 63 34.11 -4.55 1.88
C LEU A 63 33.78 -3.14 2.35
N GLY A 64 32.68 -3.01 3.08
CA GLY A 64 32.38 -1.78 3.81
C GLY A 64 33.49 -1.44 4.81
N THR A 65 33.92 -0.18 4.80
CA THR A 65 34.88 0.37 5.74
C THR A 65 34.20 0.63 7.08
N SER A 66 34.63 -0.05 8.15
CA SER A 66 34.19 0.21 9.52
C SER A 66 35.39 0.51 10.42
N PHE A 67 35.17 1.27 11.50
CA PHE A 67 36.22 1.58 12.47
C PHE A 67 36.85 0.32 13.09
N THR A 68 36.04 -0.71 13.33
CA THR A 68 36.51 -2.00 13.85
C THR A 68 37.43 -2.73 12.86
N ARG A 69 37.17 -2.63 11.56
CA ARG A 69 37.97 -3.28 10.50
C ARG A 69 39.25 -2.51 10.17
N LEU A 70 39.23 -1.18 10.30
CA LEU A 70 40.42 -0.32 10.09
C LEU A 70 41.58 -0.66 11.05
N GLY A 71 41.28 -1.21 12.23
CA GLY A 71 42.32 -1.67 13.17
C GLY A 71 42.98 -3.00 12.78
N ALA A 72 42.36 -3.76 11.88
CA ALA A 72 42.86 -5.07 11.44
C ALA A 72 43.46 -5.03 10.03
N VAL A 73 42.90 -4.22 9.12
CA VAL A 73 43.32 -4.17 7.71
C VAL A 73 43.47 -2.73 7.21
N SER A 74 44.44 -2.50 6.32
CA SER A 74 44.60 -1.23 5.62
C SER A 74 43.71 -1.20 4.38
N PHE A 75 42.80 -0.23 4.31
CA PHE A 75 41.94 -0.01 3.15
C PHE A 75 42.58 0.98 2.17
N SER A 76 42.34 0.79 0.87
CA SER A 76 42.57 1.83 -0.13
C SER A 76 41.52 2.94 -0.03
N TRP A 77 41.72 4.04 -0.77
CA TRP A 77 40.69 5.07 -0.91
C TRP A 77 39.38 4.45 -1.42
N PRO A 78 38.21 4.81 -0.83
CA PRO A 78 36.94 4.25 -1.25
C PRO A 78 36.65 4.58 -2.71
N TYR A 79 36.36 3.55 -3.51
CA TYR A 79 36.02 3.70 -4.92
C TYR A 79 34.51 3.80 -5.17
N ILE A 80 33.71 3.24 -4.26
CA ILE A 80 32.24 3.21 -4.32
C ILE A 80 31.70 3.80 -3.01
N ILE A 81 30.66 4.62 -3.12
CA ILE A 81 29.90 5.16 -1.99
C ILE A 81 28.48 4.63 -2.11
N ASP A 82 28.11 3.72 -1.21
CA ASP A 82 26.77 3.13 -1.17
C ASP A 82 25.91 3.76 -0.07
N TYR A 83 24.60 3.80 -0.34
CA TYR A 83 23.60 4.26 0.60
C TYR A 83 22.77 3.08 1.10
N ILE A 84 22.57 3.00 2.41
CA ILE A 84 21.70 1.98 3.01
C ILE A 84 20.26 2.36 2.71
N THR A 85 19.57 1.52 1.95
CA THR A 85 18.14 1.65 1.63
C THR A 85 17.37 0.43 2.13
N TYR A 86 16.06 0.58 2.29
CA TYR A 86 15.19 -0.51 2.71
C TYR A 86 14.47 -1.08 1.50
N ALA A 87 14.46 -2.41 1.39
CA ALA A 87 13.61 -3.10 0.44
C ALA A 87 12.30 -3.50 1.13
N HIS A 88 11.17 -3.13 0.53
CA HIS A 88 9.85 -3.56 0.98
C HIS A 88 9.03 -4.06 -0.22
N PRO A 89 8.01 -4.91 0.00
CA PRO A 89 7.13 -5.32 -1.08
C PRO A 89 6.43 -4.13 -1.72
N VAL A 90 6.13 -4.23 -3.01
CA VAL A 90 5.37 -3.24 -3.78
C VAL A 90 4.03 -3.00 -3.07
N PRO A 91 3.62 -1.73 -2.86
CA PRO A 91 2.39 -1.42 -2.14
C PRO A 91 1.20 -2.01 -2.88
N ARG A 92 0.30 -2.65 -2.13
CA ARG A 92 -0.90 -3.25 -2.72
C ARG A 92 -1.94 -2.17 -3.00
N ARG A 93 -2.74 -2.38 -4.05
CA ARG A 93 -3.90 -1.55 -4.33
C ARG A 93 -4.92 -1.77 -3.22
N ARG A 94 -5.35 -0.68 -2.57
CA ARG A 94 -6.34 -0.76 -1.50
C ARG A 94 -7.73 -0.89 -2.11
N GLU A 95 -8.25 -2.11 -2.15
CA GLU A 95 -9.64 -2.36 -2.53
C GLU A 95 -10.56 -1.87 -1.42
N SER A 96 -11.29 -0.78 -1.66
CA SER A 96 -12.26 -0.27 -0.71
C SER A 96 -13.56 0.04 -1.41
N TYR A 97 -14.58 -0.78 -1.16
CA TYR A 97 -15.96 -0.49 -1.56
C TYR A 97 -16.47 0.84 -0.96
N ALA A 98 -15.89 1.26 0.17
CA ALA A 98 -16.15 2.57 0.76
C ALA A 98 -15.64 3.75 -0.10
N ALA A 99 -14.83 3.49 -1.15
CA ALA A 99 -14.40 4.52 -2.10
C ALA A 99 -15.58 5.15 -2.85
N MET A 100 -16.73 4.46 -2.97
CA MET A 100 -17.93 5.04 -3.59
C MET A 100 -18.54 6.18 -2.76
N LEU A 101 -18.38 6.17 -1.44
CA LEU A 101 -18.93 7.21 -0.55
C LEU A 101 -17.93 8.35 -0.29
N TRP A 102 -16.68 8.15 -0.67
CA TRP A 102 -15.58 9.11 -0.52
C TRP A 102 -15.66 10.41 -1.34
N PRO A 103 -16.32 10.49 -2.52
CA PRO A 103 -16.35 11.72 -3.30
C PRO A 103 -16.96 12.91 -2.56
N PHE A 104 -17.88 12.63 -1.63
CA PHE A 104 -18.55 13.63 -0.83
C PHE A 104 -18.19 13.46 0.64
N SER A 105 -17.85 14.59 1.26
CA SER A 105 -17.61 14.65 2.69
C SER A 105 -18.91 14.40 3.47
N ILE A 106 -18.80 13.92 4.70
CA ILE A 106 -19.94 13.75 5.63
C ILE A 106 -20.83 15.01 5.69
N PRO A 107 -20.30 16.25 5.81
CA PRO A 107 -21.16 17.44 5.82
C PRO A 107 -21.88 17.68 4.49
N THR A 108 -21.33 17.27 3.35
CA THR A 108 -22.03 17.37 2.05
C THR A 108 -23.26 16.45 2.03
N TRP A 109 -23.14 15.24 2.57
CA TRP A 109 -24.26 14.30 2.68
C TRP A 109 -25.35 14.83 3.60
N THR A 110 -24.99 15.44 4.74
CA THR A 110 -25.98 16.01 5.66
C THR A 110 -26.69 17.20 5.05
N VAL A 111 -25.99 18.08 4.34
CA VAL A 111 -26.60 19.20 3.61
C VAL A 111 -27.53 18.69 2.51
N LEU A 112 -27.13 17.67 1.76
CA LEU A 112 -27.97 17.08 0.70
C LEU A 112 -29.26 16.44 1.26
N MET A 113 -29.16 15.76 2.41
CA MET A 113 -30.35 15.24 3.11
C MET A 113 -31.22 16.38 3.65
N ALA A 114 -30.61 17.43 4.21
CA ALA A 114 -31.34 18.58 4.71
C ALA A 114 -32.07 19.35 3.60
N THR A 115 -31.44 19.53 2.42
CA THR A 115 -32.09 20.17 1.27
C THR A 115 -33.22 19.32 0.73
N LEU A 116 -33.07 17.99 0.67
CA LEU A 116 -34.14 17.08 0.27
C LEU A 116 -35.37 17.21 1.20
N ILE A 117 -35.15 17.18 2.53
CA ILE A 117 -36.22 17.32 3.52
C ILE A 117 -36.87 18.71 3.41
N SER A 118 -36.05 19.77 3.31
CA SER A 118 -36.54 21.14 3.16
C SER A 118 -37.40 21.32 1.90
N CYS A 119 -36.95 20.79 0.76
CA CYS A 119 -37.70 20.80 -0.49
C CYS A 119 -39.00 20.00 -0.39
N SER A 120 -38.98 18.84 0.28
CA SER A 120 -40.19 18.05 0.52
C SER A 120 -41.21 18.79 1.38
N VAL A 121 -40.76 19.46 2.44
CA VAL A 121 -41.62 20.28 3.31
C VAL A 121 -42.18 21.48 2.54
N PHE A 122 -41.36 22.13 1.72
CA PHE A 122 -41.80 23.24 0.86
C PHE A 122 -42.87 22.79 -0.14
N VAL A 123 -42.67 21.65 -0.81
CA VAL A 123 -43.68 21.08 -1.70
C VAL A 123 -44.95 20.72 -0.94
N HIS A 124 -44.86 20.14 0.25
CA HIS A 124 -46.03 19.79 1.04
C HIS A 124 -46.83 21.01 1.54
N LEU A 125 -46.15 22.10 1.89
CA LEU A 125 -46.78 23.34 2.37
C LEU A 125 -47.41 24.17 1.24
N PHE A 126 -46.73 24.28 0.10
CA PHE A 126 -47.14 25.17 -1.01
C PHE A 126 -47.83 24.42 -2.17
N GLY A 127 -47.53 23.14 -2.33
CA GLY A 127 -48.25 22.20 -3.19
C GLY A 127 -49.52 21.77 -2.48
N GLY A 128 -50.54 22.64 -2.50
CA GLY A 128 -51.89 22.30 -2.02
C GLY A 128 -52.42 21.00 -2.64
N PRO A 129 -53.50 20.43 -2.08
CA PRO A 129 -53.92 19.04 -2.29
C PRO A 129 -53.90 18.67 -3.77
N MET A 130 -53.06 17.68 -4.08
CA MET A 130 -53.01 17.02 -5.37
C MET A 130 -54.45 16.65 -5.75
N MET A 131 -54.91 17.06 -6.93
CA MET A 131 -56.26 16.69 -7.37
C MET A 131 -56.39 15.17 -7.26
N PRO A 132 -57.41 14.63 -6.56
CA PRO A 132 -57.59 13.20 -6.38
C PRO A 132 -58.05 12.61 -7.72
N GLY A 133 -57.09 12.35 -8.60
CA GLY A 133 -57.31 11.95 -9.98
C GLY A 133 -56.48 10.72 -10.31
N LYS A 134 -57.03 9.54 -9.97
CA LYS A 134 -56.66 8.22 -10.50
C LYS A 134 -55.14 7.92 -10.59
N GLY A 135 -54.50 7.78 -9.45
CA GLY A 135 -53.16 7.21 -9.34
C GLY A 135 -52.84 6.87 -7.89
N LYS A 136 -52.00 5.87 -7.63
CA LYS A 136 -51.46 5.62 -6.28
C LYS A 136 -50.69 6.87 -5.86
N ASP A 137 -51.14 7.54 -4.80
CA ASP A 137 -50.46 8.70 -4.23
C ASP A 137 -49.07 8.28 -3.72
N VAL A 138 -48.05 8.50 -4.54
CA VAL A 138 -46.66 8.39 -4.11
C VAL A 138 -46.34 9.65 -3.30
N PRO A 139 -45.75 9.53 -2.09
CA PRO A 139 -45.41 10.71 -1.29
C PRO A 139 -44.47 11.64 -2.05
N ASP A 140 -44.65 12.96 -1.93
CA ASP A 140 -43.80 13.97 -2.58
C ASP A 140 -42.31 13.76 -2.28
N PHE A 141 -41.99 13.32 -1.06
CA PHE A 141 -40.64 12.95 -0.65
C PHE A 141 -40.04 11.85 -1.55
N TRP A 142 -40.82 10.80 -1.84
CA TRP A 142 -40.37 9.70 -2.69
C TRP A 142 -40.18 10.14 -4.13
N LEU A 143 -40.99 11.06 -4.63
CA LEU A 143 -40.81 11.63 -5.96
C LEU A 143 -39.52 12.44 -6.06
N LEU A 144 -39.24 13.30 -5.07
CA LEU A 144 -38.00 14.08 -5.02
C LEU A 144 -36.76 13.18 -4.87
N LEU A 145 -36.87 12.13 -4.06
CA LEU A 145 -35.82 11.12 -3.88
C LEU A 145 -35.58 10.30 -5.15
N ALA A 146 -36.65 9.86 -5.83
CA ALA A 146 -36.55 9.17 -7.11
C ALA A 146 -35.89 10.07 -8.16
N LEU A 147 -36.26 11.35 -8.21
CA LEU A 147 -35.64 12.30 -9.12
C LEU A 147 -34.14 12.47 -8.81
N LEU A 148 -33.75 12.57 -7.53
CA LEU A 148 -32.35 12.65 -7.10
C LEU A 148 -31.52 11.46 -7.60
N PHE A 149 -32.08 10.24 -7.56
CA PHE A 149 -31.45 9.05 -8.12
C PHE A 149 -31.62 8.92 -9.64
N ARG A 150 -32.15 9.94 -10.31
CA ARG A 150 -32.48 9.97 -11.74
C ARG A 150 -33.39 8.81 -12.17
N GLN A 151 -34.19 8.30 -11.25
CA GLN A 151 -35.20 7.28 -11.53
C GLN A 151 -36.42 7.95 -12.15
N THR A 152 -36.79 7.48 -13.34
CA THR A 152 -38.04 7.90 -13.98
C THR A 152 -39.20 7.17 -13.32
N THR A 153 -40.11 7.91 -12.68
CA THR A 153 -41.36 7.35 -12.19
C THR A 153 -42.43 7.60 -13.25
N GLN A 154 -42.83 6.56 -13.98
CA GLN A 154 -43.80 6.64 -15.09
C GLN A 154 -45.21 7.13 -14.66
N SER A 155 -45.42 7.37 -13.37
CA SER A 155 -46.68 7.81 -12.76
C SER A 155 -46.68 9.31 -12.46
N TYR A 156 -46.29 10.15 -13.44
CA TYR A 156 -46.49 11.60 -13.33
C TYR A 156 -47.93 11.93 -13.74
N GLY A 157 -48.80 12.14 -12.76
CA GLY A 157 -50.09 12.79 -13.02
C GLY A 157 -49.86 14.21 -13.55
N GLU A 158 -50.75 14.70 -14.39
CA GLU A 158 -50.64 16.05 -14.95
C GLU A 158 -50.71 17.10 -13.82
N TYR A 159 -49.56 17.69 -13.45
CA TYR A 159 -49.53 18.81 -12.52
C TYR A 159 -50.10 20.06 -13.20
N SER A 160 -51.22 20.56 -12.67
CA SER A 160 -51.96 21.71 -13.23
C SER A 160 -51.34 23.07 -12.88
N ARG A 161 -50.54 23.17 -11.80
CA ARG A 161 -49.93 24.43 -11.35
C ARG A 161 -48.57 24.69 -12.02
N LEU A 162 -48.45 25.84 -12.69
CA LEU A 162 -47.19 26.30 -13.32
C LEU A 162 -46.06 26.47 -12.29
N SER A 163 -46.35 26.96 -11.08
CA SER A 163 -45.33 27.14 -10.03
C SER A 163 -44.62 25.83 -9.66
N TYR A 164 -45.37 24.74 -9.57
CA TYR A 164 -44.83 23.41 -9.29
C TYR A 164 -43.94 22.90 -10.44
N ARG A 165 -44.31 23.18 -11.70
CA ARG A 165 -43.50 22.80 -12.86
C ARG A 165 -42.14 23.50 -12.86
N PHE A 166 -42.11 24.81 -12.58
CA PHE A 166 -40.85 25.55 -12.45
C PHE A 166 -40.00 25.03 -11.29
N PHE A 167 -40.63 24.68 -10.16
CA PHE A 167 -39.92 24.08 -9.03
C PHE A 167 -39.29 22.73 -9.39
N ILE A 168 -40.05 21.80 -9.98
CA ILE A 168 -39.54 20.50 -10.41
C ILE A 168 -38.44 20.64 -11.47
N LEU A 169 -38.56 21.59 -12.39
CA LEU A 169 -37.51 21.89 -13.37
C LEU A 169 -36.23 22.39 -12.69
N GLY A 170 -36.35 23.32 -11.73
CA GLY A 170 -35.22 23.78 -10.93
C GLY A 170 -34.56 22.65 -10.12
N TRP A 171 -35.37 21.79 -9.50
CA TRP A 171 -34.90 20.60 -8.80
C TRP A 171 -34.19 19.62 -9.75
N ALA A 172 -34.73 19.41 -10.96
CA ALA A 172 -34.10 18.56 -11.97
C ALA A 172 -32.72 19.08 -12.41
N VAL A 173 -32.59 20.41 -12.62
CA VAL A 173 -31.30 21.05 -12.96
C VAL A 173 -30.31 20.90 -11.80
N PHE A 174 -30.75 21.09 -10.56
CA PHE A 174 -29.93 20.88 -9.37
C PHE A 174 -29.43 19.44 -9.25
N VAL A 175 -30.33 18.46 -9.39
CA VAL A 175 -29.99 17.04 -9.37
C VAL A 175 -29.00 16.68 -10.48
N PHE A 176 -29.22 17.21 -11.68
CA PHE A 176 -28.30 17.02 -12.80
C PHE A 176 -26.90 17.52 -12.44
N TYR A 177 -26.80 18.72 -11.87
CA TYR A 177 -25.52 19.29 -11.46
C TYR A 177 -24.82 18.44 -10.39
N ILE A 178 -25.52 18.08 -9.31
CA ILE A 178 -24.95 17.26 -8.22
C ILE A 178 -24.52 15.87 -8.72
N SER A 179 -25.33 15.24 -9.58
CA SER A 179 -25.00 13.94 -10.15
C SER A 179 -23.74 14.00 -11.02
N ASN A 180 -23.60 15.05 -11.84
CA ASN A 180 -22.40 15.22 -12.67
C ASN A 180 -21.16 15.51 -11.82
N LEU A 181 -21.29 16.33 -10.77
CA LEU A 181 -20.20 16.57 -9.82
C LEU A 181 -19.77 15.29 -9.13
N TYR A 182 -20.72 14.50 -8.64
CA TYR A 182 -20.44 13.21 -8.00
C TYR A 182 -19.70 12.27 -8.96
N CYS A 183 -20.21 12.10 -10.19
CA CYS A 183 -19.57 11.26 -11.20
C CYS A 183 -18.15 11.74 -11.55
N SER A 184 -17.95 13.05 -11.68
CA SER A 184 -16.64 13.63 -12.02
C SER A 184 -15.62 13.41 -10.89
N SER A 185 -16.02 13.63 -9.64
CA SER A 185 -15.18 13.38 -8.46
C SER A 185 -14.88 11.90 -8.29
N LEU A 186 -15.89 11.04 -8.49
CA LEU A 186 -15.70 9.59 -8.44
C LEU A 186 -14.74 9.11 -9.53
N LEU A 187 -14.86 9.64 -10.76
CA LEU A 187 -13.96 9.31 -11.85
C LEU A 187 -12.53 9.76 -11.58
N SER A 188 -12.35 10.96 -10.99
CA SER A 188 -11.04 11.46 -10.55
C SER A 188 -10.41 10.58 -9.47
N LEU A 189 -11.22 10.09 -8.53
CA LEU A 189 -10.76 9.15 -7.50
C LEU A 189 -10.43 7.76 -8.06
N LEU A 190 -11.15 7.32 -9.10
CA LEU A 190 -10.89 6.03 -9.73
C LEU A 190 -9.68 6.05 -10.68
N SER A 191 -9.34 7.22 -11.25
CA SER A 191 -8.19 7.38 -12.14
C SER A 191 -6.85 7.37 -11.39
N MET A 192 -6.84 7.76 -10.11
CA MET A 192 -5.69 7.65 -9.22
C MET A 192 -5.83 6.42 -8.31
N PRO A 193 -5.15 5.29 -8.61
CA PRO A 193 -5.20 4.13 -7.74
C PRO A 193 -4.67 4.49 -6.35
N LEU A 194 -5.51 4.31 -5.32
CA LEU A 194 -5.08 4.44 -3.94
C LEU A 194 -4.19 3.24 -3.57
N PHE A 195 -2.91 3.52 -3.43
CA PHE A 195 -1.94 2.59 -2.86
C PHE A 195 -1.87 2.76 -1.34
N GLU A 196 -1.43 1.69 -0.67
CA GLU A 196 -1.05 1.79 0.73
C GLU A 196 0.08 2.83 0.91
N PRO A 197 0.07 3.61 2.00
CA PRO A 197 1.09 4.62 2.23
C PRO A 197 2.47 3.97 2.34
N GLU A 198 3.40 4.43 1.49
CA GLU A 198 4.78 3.95 1.44
C GLU A 198 5.59 4.47 2.64
N ILE A 199 6.54 3.66 3.11
CA ILE A 199 7.46 4.04 4.18
C ILE A 199 8.60 4.85 3.57
N THR A 200 8.48 6.18 3.61
CA THR A 200 9.46 7.08 2.99
C THR A 200 10.56 7.53 3.96
N SER A 201 10.41 7.25 5.26
CA SER A 201 11.38 7.69 6.28
C SER A 201 11.68 6.62 7.33
N LEU A 202 12.90 6.69 7.87
CA LEU A 202 13.33 5.88 9.01
C LEU A 202 12.40 5.99 10.22
N ASN A 203 11.87 7.18 10.48
CA ASN A 203 10.95 7.41 11.59
C ASN A 203 9.63 6.66 11.38
N GLN A 204 9.12 6.63 10.15
CA GLN A 204 7.93 5.84 9.80
C GLN A 204 8.21 4.33 9.92
N LEU A 205 9.39 3.88 9.50
CA LEU A 205 9.80 2.49 9.67
C LEU A 205 9.86 2.10 11.16
N TYR A 206 10.54 2.92 11.98
CA TYR A 206 10.68 2.68 13.41
C TYR A 206 9.32 2.66 14.13
N THR A 207 8.45 3.63 13.84
CA THR A 207 7.10 3.67 14.41
C THR A 207 6.27 2.47 13.98
N GLY A 208 6.39 2.03 12.72
CA GLY A 208 5.71 0.84 12.21
C GLY A 208 6.20 -0.46 12.83
N ILE A 209 7.51 -0.59 13.10
CA ILE A 209 8.09 -1.72 13.84
C ILE A 209 7.59 -1.72 15.29
N LYS A 210 7.62 -0.56 15.97
CA LYS A 210 7.14 -0.41 17.36
C LYS A 210 5.66 -0.76 17.50
N GLN A 211 4.85 -0.44 16.50
CA GLN A 211 3.44 -0.80 16.44
C GLN A 211 3.19 -2.26 16.05
N GLY A 212 4.24 -3.04 15.75
CA GLY A 212 4.13 -4.44 15.33
C GLY A 212 3.54 -4.62 13.93
N ARG A 213 3.46 -3.56 13.12
CA ARG A 213 2.93 -3.61 11.75
C ARG A 213 3.91 -4.22 10.75
N PHE A 214 5.21 -3.99 11.00
CA PHE A 214 6.27 -4.47 10.13
C PHE A 214 7.29 -5.29 10.92
N ARG A 215 7.86 -6.28 10.25
CA ARG A 215 9.06 -6.99 10.71
C ARG A 215 10.19 -6.61 9.77
N CYS A 216 11.25 -6.04 10.32
CA CYS A 216 12.46 -5.74 9.58
C CYS A 216 13.52 -6.78 9.96
N GLY A 217 14.29 -7.22 8.96
CA GLY A 217 15.41 -8.13 9.15
C GLY A 217 16.58 -7.68 8.27
N THR A 218 17.79 -7.94 8.72
CA THR A 218 19.00 -7.74 7.94
C THR A 218 19.79 -9.05 7.92
N GLN A 219 20.72 -9.19 6.97
CA GLN A 219 21.58 -10.35 6.90
C GLN A 219 22.57 -10.34 8.08
N THR A 220 22.66 -11.46 8.78
CA THR A 220 23.60 -11.64 9.89
C THR A 220 25.05 -11.57 9.40
N SER A 221 25.96 -11.09 10.26
CA SER A 221 27.40 -10.97 9.97
C SER A 221 27.77 -9.97 8.86
N THR A 222 26.91 -8.98 8.64
CA THR A 222 27.18 -7.83 7.76
C THR A 222 27.53 -6.59 8.57
N THR A 223 28.23 -5.64 7.96
CA THR A 223 28.51 -4.33 8.59
C THR A 223 27.23 -3.58 8.96
N ILE A 224 26.14 -3.80 8.22
CA ILE A 224 24.82 -3.20 8.50
C ILE A 224 24.26 -3.74 9.81
N TYR A 225 24.43 -5.03 10.09
CA TYR A 225 24.02 -5.62 11.37
C TYR A 225 24.75 -4.98 12.56
N ASP A 226 26.07 -4.76 12.42
CA ASP A 226 26.90 -4.15 13.47
C ASP A 226 26.52 -2.68 13.73
N ILE A 227 26.07 -1.94 12.70
CA ILE A 227 25.62 -0.55 12.83
C ILE A 227 24.25 -0.45 13.53
N LEU A 228 23.43 -1.50 13.44
CA LEU A 228 22.06 -1.51 13.96
C LEU A 228 21.93 -2.03 15.41
N GLN A 229 23.01 -2.56 16.00
CA GLN A 229 23.07 -2.96 17.42
C GLN A 229 23.32 -1.75 18.33
#